data_AF-A0A0F8XXK3-F1
#
_entry.id   AF-A0A0F8XXK3-F1
#
_cell.length_a   1.000
_cell.length_b   1.000
_cell.length_c   1.000
_cell.angle_alpha   90.00
_cell.angle_beta   90.00
_cell.angle_gamma   90.00
#
_symmetry.space_group_name_H-M   'P 1'
#
loop_
_entity.id
_entity.type
_entity.pdbx_description
1 polymer ?
#
loop_
_entity_poly.entity_id
_entity_poly.type
_entity_poly.pdbx_seq_one_letter_code
_entity_poly.pdbx_strand_id
1 'polypeptide(L)' 'TPPTIKQGSVIKLFIKSSGFRIVTKGLAQQTGYTGEVIKVKNLDSKKILYGEIIDSGKVQIIF' A
#
# COMPACT_ATOMS: atom_id res chain seq x y z
N THR A 1 3.43 5.65 -19.73
CA THR A 1 4.33 5.07 -18.69
C THR A 1 3.64 3.85 -18.12
N PRO A 2 4.34 2.74 -17.81
CA PRO A 2 3.71 1.60 -17.16
C PRO A 2 3.27 1.96 -15.73
N PRO A 3 2.24 1.30 -15.18
CA PRO A 3 1.83 1.52 -13.80
C PRO A 3 2.90 1.08 -12.81
N THR A 4 3.08 1.84 -11.73
CA THR A 4 4.03 1.52 -10.64
C THR A 4 3.61 0.25 -9.90
N ILE A 5 2.31 0.08 -9.66
CA ILE A 5 1.72 -1.09 -9.00
C ILE A 5 0.52 -1.57 -9.81
N LYS A 6 0.41 -2.88 -10.01
CA LYS A 6 -0.76 -3.52 -10.63
C LYS A 6 -1.70 -4.11 -9.56
N GLN A 7 -3.00 -4.13 -9.83
CA GLN A 7 -3.95 -4.88 -9.03
C GLN A 7 -3.50 -6.34 -8.86
N GLY A 8 -3.70 -6.89 -7.67
CA GLY A 8 -3.28 -8.24 -7.31
C GLY A 8 -1.81 -8.35 -6.89
N SER A 9 -1.01 -7.28 -6.99
CA SER A 9 0.37 -7.29 -6.51
C SER A 9 0.44 -7.41 -5.00
N VAL A 10 1.33 -8.26 -4.51
CA VAL A 10 1.71 -8.28 -3.09
C VAL A 10 2.75 -7.20 -2.84
N ILE A 11 2.47 -6.32 -1.88
CA ILE A 11 3.23 -5.10 -1.61
C ILE A 11 3.54 -4.95 -0.13
N LYS A 12 4.50 -4.10 0.23
CA LYS A 12 4.77 -3.71 1.62
C LYS A 12 3.95 -2.47 1.97
N LEU A 13 3.19 -2.57 3.05
CA LEU A 13 2.45 -1.46 3.64
C LEU A 13 3.29 -0.87 4.76
N PHE A 14 3.55 0.43 4.68
CA PHE A 14 4.24 1.19 5.70
C PHE A 14 3.23 2.04 6.44
N ILE A 15 3.23 1.93 7.76
CA ILE A 15 2.36 2.67 8.65
C ILE A 15 3.27 3.41 9.62
N LYS A 16 3.13 4.73 9.70
CA LYS A 16 3.92 5.58 10.58
C LYS A 16 2.99 6.38 11.48
N SER A 17 3.22 6.32 12.78
CA SER A 17 2.59 7.18 13.78
C SER A 17 3.64 7.66 14.78
N SER A 18 3.30 8.60 15.66
CA SER A 18 4.22 9.11 16.69
C SER A 18 4.66 7.98 17.62
N GLY A 19 5.89 7.52 17.45
CA GLY A 19 6.52 6.51 18.30
C GLY A 19 6.53 5.07 17.75
N PHE A 20 5.87 4.79 16.61
CA PHE A 20 5.96 3.46 16.00
C PHE A 20 5.91 3.46 14.47
N ARG A 21 6.58 2.46 13.90
CA ARG A 21 6.57 2.13 12.47
C ARG A 21 6.18 0.67 12.32
N ILE A 22 5.10 0.42 11.59
CA ILE A 22 4.67 -0.95 11.27
C ILE A 22 4.95 -1.20 9.79
N VAL A 23 5.44 -2.40 9.50
CA VAL A 23 5.61 -2.92 8.13
C VAL A 23 4.88 -4.25 8.05
N THR A 24 4.00 -4.38 7.08
CA THR A 24 3.16 -5.57 6.87
C THR A 24 2.96 -5.80 5.37
N LYS A 25 2.43 -6.96 4.99
CA LYS A 25 2.12 -7.27 3.60
C LYS A 25 0.71 -6.85 3.25
N GLY A 26 0.54 -6.32 2.04
CA GLY A 26 -0.74 -5.94 1.48
C GLY A 26 -0.95 -6.54 0.10
N LEU A 27 -2.21 -6.63 -0.31
CA LEU A 27 -2.62 -6.96 -1.66
C LEU A 27 -3.23 -5.72 -2.30
N ALA A 28 -2.59 -5.20 -3.35
CA ALA A 28 -3.12 -4.09 -4.12
C ALA A 28 -4.49 -4.45 -4.70
N GLN A 29 -5.53 -3.70 -4.37
CA GLN A 29 -6.88 -3.91 -4.90
C GLN A 29 -7.11 -3.12 -6.20
N GLN A 30 -6.17 -2.24 -6.55
CA GLN A 30 -6.22 -1.37 -7.72
C GLN A 30 -4.82 -1.23 -8.34
N THR A 31 -4.79 -0.94 -9.63
CA THR A 31 -3.57 -0.51 -10.34
C THR A 31 -3.38 0.99 -10.12
N GLY A 32 -2.15 1.45 -9.99
CA GLY A 32 -1.85 2.88 -9.84
C GLY A 32 -0.38 3.25 -10.11
N TYR A 33 -0.14 4.55 -10.09
CA TYR A 33 1.15 5.20 -10.30
C TYR A 33 1.68 5.83 -9.01
N THR A 34 2.97 6.11 -8.96
CA THR A 34 3.61 6.79 -7.82
C THR A 34 2.91 8.12 -7.52
N GLY A 35 2.63 8.38 -6.25
CA GLY A 35 1.86 9.54 -5.76
C GLY A 35 0.34 9.32 -5.69
N GLU A 36 -0.19 8.28 -6.33
CA GLU A 36 -1.63 7.99 -6.26
C GLU A 36 -1.99 7.24 -4.99
N VAL A 37 -3.19 7.51 -4.47
CA VAL A 37 -3.78 6.77 -3.36
C VAL A 37 -4.58 5.59 -3.90
N ILE A 38 -4.21 4.38 -3.48
CA ILE A 38 -4.89 3.14 -3.89
C ILE A 38 -5.47 2.40 -2.71
N LYS A 39 -6.52 1.62 -2.98
CA LYS A 39 -7.08 0.65 -2.05
C LYS A 39 -6.18 -0.58 -1.95
N VAL A 40 -5.90 -1.02 -0.73
CA VAL A 40 -5.06 -2.18 -0.44
C VAL A 40 -5.69 -3.05 0.65
N LYS A 41 -5.55 -4.37 0.56
CA LYS A 41 -5.98 -5.28 1.62
C LYS A 41 -4.77 -5.69 2.45
N ASN A 42 -4.78 -5.41 3.75
CA ASN A 42 -3.77 -5.95 4.66
C ASN A 42 -3.92 -7.48 4.75
N LEU A 43 -2.85 -8.23 4.52
CA LEU A 43 -2.93 -9.69 4.46
C LEU A 43 -3.02 -10.36 5.84
N ASP A 44 -2.58 -9.69 6.90
CA ASP A 44 -2.59 -10.22 8.26
C ASP A 44 -3.99 -10.04 8.89
N SER A 45 -4.44 -8.79 8.97
CA SER A 45 -5.72 -8.38 9.58
C SER A 45 -6.93 -8.48 8.66
N LYS A 46 -6.72 -8.69 7.35
CA LYS A 46 -7.77 -8.67 6.29
C LYS A 46 -8.49 -7.34 6.08
N LYS A 47 -8.13 -6.27 6.81
CA LYS A 47 -8.72 -4.93 6.66
C LYS A 47 -8.38 -4.32 5.29
N ILE A 48 -9.32 -3.54 4.76
CA ILE A 48 -9.11 -2.69 3.59
C ILE A 48 -8.60 -1.33 4.08
N LEU A 49 -7.50 -0.87 3.51
CA LEU A 49 -6.83 0.38 3.83
C LEU A 49 -6.64 1.21 2.56
N TYR A 50 -6.35 2.50 2.73
CA TYR A 50 -5.93 3.39 1.66
C TYR A 50 -4.48 3.82 1.91
N GLY A 51 -3.71 3.96 0.85
CA GLY A 51 -2.35 4.44 0.97
C GLY A 51 -1.79 4.95 -0.34
N GLU A 52 -0.81 5.83 -0.22
CA GLU A 52 -0.09 6.43 -1.33
C GLU A 52 1.02 5.50 -1.84
N ILE A 53 1.10 5.35 -3.16
CA ILE A 53 2.18 4.63 -3.81
C ILE A 53 3.45 5.49 -3.74
N ILE A 54 4.42 5.06 -2.95
CA ILE A 54 5.70 5.77 -2.81
C ILE A 54 6.78 5.19 -3.73
N ASP A 55 6.68 3.91 -4.10
CA ASP A 55 7.62 3.21 -4.99
C ASP A 55 6.99 1.89 -5.46
N SER A 56 7.63 1.25 -6.44
CA SER A 56 7.41 -0.14 -6.80
C SER A 56 7.32 -1.03 -5.56
N GLY A 57 6.13 -1.58 -5.33
CA GLY A 57 5.87 -2.50 -4.23
C GLY A 57 5.84 -1.89 -2.82
N LYS A 58 5.82 -0.56 -2.68
CA LYS A 58 5.72 0.12 -1.38
C LYS A 58 4.56 1.10 -1.37
N VAL A 59 3.72 0.99 -0.34
CA VAL A 59 2.60 1.90 -0.11
C VAL A 59 2.65 2.44 1.31
N GLN A 60 2.52 3.75 1.46
CA GLN A 60 2.40 4.43 2.75
C GLN A 60 0.91 4.55 3.09
N ILE A 61 0.47 3.91 4.18
CA ILE A 61 -0.91 3.98 4.63
C ILE A 61 -1.20 5.37 5.19
N ILE A 62 -2.36 5.91 4.79
CA ILE A 62 -2.93 7.17 5.27
C ILE A 62 -4.05 6.80 6.24
N PHE A 63 -4.10 7.48 7.39
CA PHE A 63 -5.18 7.35 8.38
C PHE A 63 -6.16 8.50 8.26
#